data_AF-G5QA12-F1
#
_entry.id   AF-G5QA12-F1
#
_cell.length_a   1.000
_cell.length_b   1.000
_cell.length_c   1.000
_cell.angle_alpha   90.00
_cell.angle_beta   90.00
_cell.angle_gamma   90.00
#
_symmetry.space_group_name_H-M   'P 1'
#
loop_
_entity.id
_entity.type
_entity.pdbx_description
1 polymer ?
#
loop_
_entity_poly.entity_id
_entity_poly.type
_entity_poly.pdbx_seq_one_letter_code
_entity_poly.pdbx_strand_id
1 'polypeptide(L)'
;MSTSREWHAIHRLHELGVDTMHGVGFGEKGVNPLTRTSFIITEDLTPTISLEDYCADWAVNPPDAQVKWMIIKRVATMVRKMHAGGINHRDCYICHFLLHLPFTGREEDLKISVIDLHRAQIRQHVPLRWRDKDLIGLYFSSMNIGLTQRDIFRFMREYFSLPLREILQKESGLIHQADVKAARIKERTIRKNL
;
A
#
# COMPACT_ATOMS: atom_id res chain seq x y z
N MET A 1 19.03 -2.51 -11.27
CA MET A 1 18.28 -3.01 -10.09
C MET A 1 17.93 -4.47 -10.38
N SER A 2 18.11 -5.39 -9.43
CA SER A 2 17.91 -6.83 -9.68
C SER A 2 16.45 -7.21 -9.50
N THR A 3 15.85 -7.75 -10.56
CA THR A 3 14.49 -8.31 -10.63
C THR A 3 14.32 -9.55 -9.74
N SER A 4 15.43 -10.12 -9.25
CA SER A 4 15.42 -11.18 -8.23
C SER A 4 14.68 -10.71 -6.96
N ARG A 5 14.82 -9.44 -6.56
CA ARG A 5 14.15 -8.93 -5.35
C ARG A 5 12.63 -8.89 -5.49
N GLU A 6 12.15 -8.53 -6.66
CA GLU A 6 10.72 -8.46 -6.98
C GLU A 6 10.10 -9.87 -6.97
N TRP A 7 10.79 -10.85 -7.57
CA TRP A 7 10.41 -12.26 -7.49
C TRP A 7 10.27 -12.77 -6.06
N HIS A 8 11.29 -12.55 -5.22
CA HIS A 8 11.23 -12.94 -3.81
C HIS A 8 10.11 -12.22 -3.05
N ALA A 9 9.83 -10.95 -3.38
CA ALA A 9 8.77 -10.18 -2.73
C ALA A 9 7.40 -10.76 -3.09
N ILE A 10 7.17 -11.09 -4.36
CA ILE A 10 5.95 -11.74 -4.84
C ILE A 10 5.72 -13.05 -4.09
N HIS A 11 6.70 -13.95 -4.06
CA HIS A 11 6.56 -15.23 -3.35
C HIS A 11 6.27 -15.06 -1.86
N ARG A 12 7.00 -14.16 -1.20
CA ARG A 12 6.81 -13.91 0.22
C ARG A 12 5.43 -13.33 0.52
N LEU A 13 4.89 -12.49 -0.36
CA LEU A 13 3.52 -11.97 -0.22
C LEU A 13 2.46 -13.07 -0.36
N HIS A 14 2.64 -13.98 -1.30
CA HIS A 14 1.78 -15.16 -1.44
C HIS A 14 1.78 -16.02 -0.16
N GLU A 15 2.94 -16.27 0.44
CA GLU A 15 3.05 -16.99 1.72
C GLU A 15 2.32 -16.29 2.88
N LEU A 16 2.23 -14.96 2.84
CA LEU A 16 1.56 -14.13 3.85
C LEU A 16 0.04 -13.98 3.57
N GLY A 17 -0.45 -14.55 2.47
CA GLY A 17 -1.82 -14.34 2.00
C GLY A 17 -2.13 -12.87 1.74
N VAL A 18 -1.17 -12.16 1.13
CA VAL A 18 -1.33 -10.81 0.59
C VAL A 18 -1.35 -10.92 -0.93
N ASP A 19 -2.49 -10.62 -1.54
CA ASP A 19 -2.63 -10.71 -2.98
C ASP A 19 -1.71 -9.69 -3.68
N THR A 20 -1.00 -10.17 -4.70
CA THR A 20 -0.09 -9.38 -5.53
C THR A 20 -0.08 -9.95 -6.96
N MET A 21 0.82 -9.48 -7.81
CA MET A 21 1.07 -10.03 -9.15
C MET A 21 1.43 -11.52 -9.06
N HIS A 22 0.96 -12.34 -10.00
CA HIS A 22 1.41 -13.72 -10.11
C HIS A 22 2.63 -13.77 -11.03
N GLY A 23 3.80 -14.13 -10.50
CA GLY A 23 5.00 -14.29 -11.31
C GLY A 23 4.97 -15.61 -12.08
N VAL A 24 4.95 -15.56 -13.41
CA VAL A 24 4.93 -16.76 -14.28
C VAL A 24 6.31 -17.16 -14.79
N GLY A 25 7.29 -16.26 -14.72
CA GLY A 25 8.65 -16.58 -15.12
C GLY A 25 9.66 -15.61 -14.56
N PHE A 26 10.80 -16.13 -14.13
CA PHE A 26 11.97 -15.36 -13.73
C PHE A 26 13.19 -15.87 -14.50
N GLY A 27 13.92 -14.97 -15.14
CA GLY A 27 15.13 -15.29 -15.88
C GLY A 27 16.29 -14.41 -15.44
N GLU A 28 17.48 -14.98 -15.37
CA GLU A 28 18.68 -14.27 -14.94
C GLU A 28 19.92 -14.75 -15.71
N LYS A 29 20.74 -13.83 -16.19
CA LYS A 29 21.96 -14.12 -16.98
C LYS A 29 23.15 -13.34 -16.43
N GLY A 30 24.29 -14.04 -16.33
CA GLY A 30 25.56 -13.49 -15.87
C GLY A 30 25.93 -13.92 -14.45
N VAL A 31 27.23 -14.13 -14.24
CA VAL A 31 27.81 -14.61 -12.97
C VAL A 31 28.27 -13.45 -12.07
N ASN A 32 28.64 -12.32 -12.67
CA ASN A 32 29.05 -11.12 -11.94
C ASN A 32 27.80 -10.39 -11.42
N PRO A 33 27.63 -10.24 -10.09
CA PRO A 33 26.46 -9.60 -9.49
C PRO A 33 26.22 -8.15 -9.94
N LEU A 34 27.29 -7.43 -10.34
CA LEU A 34 27.23 -6.02 -10.76
C LEU A 34 26.80 -5.84 -12.22
N THR A 35 26.95 -6.87 -13.06
CA THR A 35 26.59 -6.82 -14.50
C THR A 35 25.49 -7.82 -14.86
N ARG A 36 24.84 -8.39 -13.85
CA ARG A 36 23.77 -9.38 -14.00
C ARG A 36 22.52 -8.73 -14.58
N THR A 37 21.93 -9.38 -15.58
CA THR A 37 20.64 -8.99 -16.15
C THR A 37 19.58 -9.97 -15.72
N SER A 38 18.43 -9.46 -15.29
CA SER A 38 17.29 -10.27 -14.85
C SER A 38 16.00 -9.69 -15.40
N PHE A 39 15.00 -10.55 -15.59
CA PHE A 39 13.65 -10.15 -15.95
C PHE A 39 12.62 -11.01 -15.21
N ILE A 40 11.41 -10.47 -15.06
CA ILE A 40 10.24 -11.16 -14.51
C ILE A 40 9.09 -10.99 -15.50
N ILE A 41 8.32 -12.05 -15.68
CA ILE A 41 7.06 -12.05 -16.41
C ILE A 41 5.98 -12.29 -15.36
N THR A 42 4.99 -11.41 -15.31
CA THR A 42 3.83 -11.54 -14.43
C THR A 42 2.57 -11.76 -15.26
N GLU A 43 1.59 -12.48 -14.72
CA GLU A 43 0.24 -12.47 -15.26
C GLU A 43 -0.33 -11.06 -15.26
N ASP A 44 -1.15 -10.78 -16.27
CA ASP A 44 -1.95 -9.58 -16.30
C ASP A 44 -3.04 -9.66 -15.22
N LEU A 45 -3.25 -8.58 -14.48
CA LEU A 45 -4.25 -8.53 -13.39
C LEU A 45 -5.63 -8.10 -13.89
N THR A 46 -5.87 -8.06 -15.20
CA THR A 46 -7.08 -7.47 -15.78
C THR A 46 -8.34 -8.34 -15.65
N PRO A 47 -9.52 -7.72 -15.49
CA PRO A 47 -9.75 -6.28 -15.36
C PRO A 47 -9.54 -5.76 -13.92
N THR A 48 -8.75 -4.69 -13.79
CA THR A 48 -8.52 -3.98 -12.52
C THR A 48 -8.55 -2.47 -12.70
N ILE A 49 -8.81 -1.76 -11.60
CA ILE A 49 -8.68 -0.31 -11.49
C ILE A 49 -7.81 0.04 -10.27
N SER A 50 -7.02 1.11 -10.35
CA SER A 50 -6.26 1.56 -9.18
C SER A 50 -7.22 2.09 -8.10
N LEU A 51 -6.87 1.95 -6.83
CA LEU A 51 -7.68 2.56 -5.76
C LEU A 51 -7.64 4.09 -5.79
N GLU A 52 -6.62 4.70 -6.39
CA GLU A 52 -6.61 6.15 -6.64
C GLU A 52 -7.78 6.54 -7.56
N ASP A 53 -7.91 5.85 -8.70
CA ASP A 53 -8.97 6.12 -9.68
C ASP A 53 -10.35 5.71 -9.17
N TYR A 54 -10.45 4.55 -8.51
CA TYR A 54 -11.72 4.06 -7.95
C TYR A 54 -12.28 5.00 -6.86
N CYS A 55 -11.40 5.69 -6.12
CA CYS A 55 -11.79 6.60 -5.05
C CYS A 55 -11.79 8.08 -5.48
N ALA A 56 -11.53 8.38 -6.76
CA ALA A 56 -11.25 9.73 -7.23
C ALA A 56 -12.41 10.72 -6.98
N ASP A 57 -13.65 10.27 -7.08
CA ASP A 57 -14.85 11.09 -6.91
C ASP A 57 -15.42 11.09 -5.49
N TRP A 58 -14.85 10.31 -4.55
CA TRP A 58 -15.41 10.12 -3.20
C TRP A 58 -15.57 11.40 -2.38
N ALA A 59 -14.79 12.45 -2.69
CA ALA A 59 -14.93 13.74 -2.04
C ALA A 59 -16.25 14.44 -2.37
N VAL A 60 -16.83 14.18 -3.55
CA VAL A 60 -18.07 14.80 -4.05
C VAL A 60 -19.22 13.78 -4.06
N ASN A 61 -18.92 12.53 -4.37
CA ASN A 61 -19.85 11.41 -4.49
C ASN A 61 -19.36 10.24 -3.63
N PRO A 62 -19.48 10.33 -2.29
CA PRO A 62 -19.00 9.27 -1.42
C PRO A 62 -19.80 7.97 -1.62
N PRO A 63 -19.15 6.80 -1.58
CA PRO A 63 -19.84 5.52 -1.64
C PRO A 63 -20.59 5.26 -0.34
N ASP A 64 -21.31 4.13 -0.28
CA ASP A 64 -21.82 3.61 0.98
C ASP A 64 -20.68 3.46 2.01
N ALA A 65 -20.96 3.83 3.26
CA ALA A 65 -19.98 3.78 4.33
C ALA A 65 -19.37 2.39 4.54
N GLN A 66 -20.16 1.33 4.35
CA GLN A 66 -19.69 -0.06 4.45
C GLN A 66 -18.65 -0.37 3.38
N VAL A 67 -18.91 0.02 2.11
CA VAL A 67 -17.96 -0.16 1.00
C VAL A 67 -16.64 0.56 1.31
N LYS A 68 -16.73 1.82 1.74
CA LYS A 68 -15.56 2.61 2.13
C LYS A 68 -14.75 1.92 3.23
N TRP A 69 -15.40 1.50 4.31
CA TRP A 69 -14.74 0.87 5.45
C TRP A 69 -14.12 -0.48 5.10
N MET A 70 -14.76 -1.23 4.22
CA MET A 70 -14.29 -2.53 3.77
C MET A 70 -12.98 -2.42 2.99
N ILE A 71 -12.88 -1.44 2.08
CA ILE A 71 -11.65 -1.14 1.35
C ILE A 71 -10.55 -0.68 2.30
N ILE A 72 -10.85 0.25 3.22
CA ILE A 72 -9.88 0.73 4.22
C ILE A 72 -9.35 -0.43 5.06
N LYS A 73 -10.24 -1.29 5.56
CA LYS A 73 -9.87 -2.48 6.35
C LYS A 73 -9.00 -3.43 5.56
N ARG A 74 -9.34 -3.68 4.28
CA ARG A 74 -8.57 -4.58 3.41
C ARG A 74 -7.15 -4.05 3.18
N VAL A 75 -6.99 -2.78 2.81
CA VAL A 75 -5.67 -2.16 2.61
C VAL A 75 -4.87 -2.16 3.91
N ALA A 76 -5.48 -1.78 5.05
CA ALA A 76 -4.81 -1.82 6.35
C ALA A 76 -4.31 -3.23 6.71
N THR A 77 -5.12 -4.25 6.45
CA THR A 77 -4.78 -5.66 6.70
C THR A 77 -3.63 -6.12 5.79
N MET A 78 -3.67 -5.78 4.50
CA MET A 78 -2.61 -6.11 3.56
C MET A 78 -1.28 -5.49 4.01
N VAL A 79 -1.27 -4.19 4.29
CA VAL A 79 -0.06 -3.46 4.71
C VAL A 79 0.45 -3.95 6.07
N ARG A 80 -0.44 -4.34 6.99
CA ARG A 80 -0.06 -4.97 8.27
C ARG A 80 0.63 -6.31 8.02
N LYS A 81 0.04 -7.19 7.22
CA LYS A 81 0.59 -8.51 6.90
C LYS A 81 1.94 -8.40 6.19
N MET A 82 2.08 -7.47 5.24
CA MET A 82 3.34 -7.15 4.57
C MET A 82 4.43 -6.82 5.60
N HIS A 83 4.17 -5.83 6.47
CA HIS A 83 5.13 -5.39 7.46
C HIS A 83 5.45 -6.44 8.52
N ALA A 84 4.44 -7.15 9.02
CA ALA A 84 4.62 -8.25 9.96
C ALA A 84 5.40 -9.42 9.36
N GLY A 85 5.25 -9.65 8.06
CA GLY A 85 5.99 -10.67 7.30
C GLY A 85 7.38 -10.26 6.86
N GLY A 86 7.86 -9.08 7.27
CA GLY A 86 9.22 -8.60 7.00
C GLY A 86 9.37 -7.81 5.70
N ILE A 87 8.28 -7.43 5.05
CA ILE A 87 8.27 -6.71 3.77
C ILE A 87 7.89 -5.25 3.97
N ASN A 88 8.72 -4.33 3.45
CA ASN A 88 8.33 -2.95 3.21
C ASN A 88 8.43 -2.62 1.71
N HIS A 89 7.41 -1.98 1.19
CA HIS A 89 7.19 -1.70 -0.23
C HIS A 89 8.09 -0.59 -0.77
N ARG A 90 8.38 0.43 0.05
CA ARG A 90 9.13 1.66 -0.27
C ARG A 90 8.43 2.71 -1.11
N ASP A 91 7.46 2.30 -1.91
CA ASP A 91 6.60 3.14 -2.75
C ASP A 91 5.14 2.76 -2.46
N CYS A 92 4.79 2.63 -1.18
CA CYS A 92 3.46 2.23 -0.73
C CYS A 92 2.46 3.37 -0.95
N TYR A 93 1.88 3.46 -2.14
CA TYR A 93 0.89 4.46 -2.53
C TYR A 93 -0.44 3.80 -2.89
N ILE A 94 -1.54 4.52 -2.73
CA ILE A 94 -2.89 4.00 -2.98
C ILE A 94 -3.07 3.54 -4.45
N CYS A 95 -2.40 4.18 -5.41
CA CYS A 95 -2.40 3.78 -6.82
C CYS A 95 -1.76 2.40 -7.06
N HIS A 96 -0.91 1.91 -6.15
CA HIS A 96 -0.31 0.56 -6.23
C HIS A 96 -1.18 -0.53 -5.61
N PHE A 97 -2.40 -0.20 -5.20
CA PHE A 97 -3.42 -1.16 -4.80
C PHE A 97 -4.47 -1.21 -5.90
N LEU A 98 -4.58 -2.36 -6.56
CA LEU A 98 -5.49 -2.58 -7.67
C LEU A 98 -6.72 -3.34 -7.19
N LEU A 99 -7.90 -2.74 -7.34
CA LEU A 99 -9.19 -3.38 -7.13
C LEU A 99 -9.55 -4.22 -8.36
N HIS A 100 -9.84 -5.50 -8.14
CA HIS A 100 -10.29 -6.42 -9.19
C HIS A 100 -11.75 -6.14 -9.53
N LEU A 101 -12.09 -6.21 -10.81
CA LEU A 101 -13.43 -5.99 -11.32
C LEU A 101 -14.04 -7.30 -11.87
N PRO A 102 -15.38 -7.44 -11.85
CA PRO A 102 -16.35 -6.51 -11.26
C PRO A 102 -16.31 -6.53 -9.72
N PHE A 103 -16.49 -5.35 -9.11
CA PHE A 103 -16.69 -5.22 -7.68
C PHE A 103 -18.07 -4.61 -7.41
N THR A 104 -18.94 -5.37 -6.75
CA THR A 104 -20.35 -5.00 -6.55
C THR A 104 -20.62 -4.31 -5.21
N GLY A 105 -19.57 -3.97 -4.45
CA GLY A 105 -19.70 -3.42 -3.10
C GLY A 105 -19.86 -4.48 -1.99
N ARG A 106 -19.74 -5.78 -2.30
CA ARG A 106 -19.85 -6.87 -1.32
C ARG A 106 -18.49 -7.42 -0.92
N GLU A 107 -18.38 -7.91 0.31
CA GLU A 107 -17.12 -8.44 0.85
C GLU A 107 -16.65 -9.71 0.13
N GLU A 108 -17.59 -10.54 -0.32
CA GLU A 108 -17.32 -11.78 -1.07
C GLU A 108 -16.55 -11.55 -2.38
N ASP A 109 -16.79 -10.41 -3.03
CA ASP A 109 -16.17 -10.04 -4.30
C ASP A 109 -15.01 -9.06 -4.13
N LEU A 110 -14.66 -8.68 -2.89
CA LEU A 110 -13.58 -7.73 -2.64
C LEU A 110 -12.20 -8.41 -2.78
N LYS A 111 -11.54 -8.14 -3.90
CA LYS A 111 -10.14 -8.53 -4.13
C LYS A 111 -9.30 -7.32 -4.50
N ILE A 112 -8.22 -7.11 -3.74
CA ILE A 112 -7.25 -6.04 -3.97
C ILE A 112 -5.86 -6.67 -4.03
N SER A 113 -5.12 -6.39 -5.10
CA SER A 113 -3.72 -6.80 -5.25
C SER A 113 -2.78 -5.60 -5.08
N VAL A 114 -1.65 -5.80 -4.39
CA VAL A 114 -0.55 -4.82 -4.37
C VAL A 114 0.41 -5.06 -5.53
N ILE A 115 0.85 -4.01 -6.21
CA ILE A 115 1.79 -4.07 -7.35
C ILE A 115 3.07 -3.27 -7.07
N ASP A 116 3.93 -3.13 -8.07
CA ASP A 116 5.14 -2.29 -8.04
C ASP A 116 6.17 -2.65 -6.95
N LEU A 117 6.55 -3.93 -6.89
CA LEU A 117 7.42 -4.48 -5.83
C LEU A 117 8.91 -4.42 -6.17
N HIS A 118 9.29 -3.81 -7.30
CA HIS A 118 10.67 -3.69 -7.77
C HIS A 118 11.65 -3.07 -6.74
N ARG A 119 11.15 -2.22 -5.83
CA ARG A 119 11.91 -1.60 -4.74
C ARG A 119 11.62 -2.17 -3.36
N ALA A 120 10.72 -3.14 -3.26
CA ALA A 120 10.39 -3.79 -2.00
C ALA A 120 11.63 -4.42 -1.36
N GLN A 121 11.64 -4.45 -0.03
CA GLN A 121 12.72 -4.99 0.76
C GLN A 121 12.18 -6.06 1.69
N ILE A 122 12.86 -7.20 1.73
CA ILE A 122 12.51 -8.35 2.59
C ILE A 122 13.58 -8.47 3.67
N ARG A 123 13.12 -8.64 4.91
CA ARG A 123 13.95 -8.76 6.11
C ARG A 123 13.28 -9.71 7.09
N GLN A 124 13.97 -10.09 8.18
CA GLN A 124 13.33 -10.79 9.29
C GLN A 124 12.26 -9.93 9.96
N HIS A 125 12.54 -8.64 10.15
CA HIS A 125 11.62 -7.66 10.71
C HIS A 125 11.77 -6.33 9.96
N VAL A 126 10.67 -5.63 9.70
CA VAL A 126 10.71 -4.31 9.06
C VAL A 126 11.18 -3.26 10.09
N PRO A 127 12.30 -2.55 9.83
CA PRO A 127 12.72 -1.46 10.71
C PRO A 127 11.68 -0.34 10.76
N LEU A 128 11.53 0.28 11.94
CA LEU A 128 10.55 1.34 12.20
C LEU A 128 10.52 2.43 11.13
N ARG A 129 11.70 2.92 10.72
CA ARG A 129 11.85 3.93 9.66
C ARG A 129 11.20 3.52 8.33
N TRP A 130 11.27 2.25 7.94
CA TRP A 130 10.71 1.77 6.68
C TRP A 130 9.21 1.55 6.77
N ARG A 131 8.74 1.01 7.90
CA ARG A 131 7.31 0.92 8.22
C ARG A 131 6.66 2.30 8.15
N ASP A 132 7.24 3.26 8.86
CA ASP A 132 6.73 4.63 8.92
C ASP A 132 6.78 5.29 7.54
N LYS A 133 7.83 5.06 6.75
CA LYS A 133 7.90 5.57 5.38
C LYS A 133 6.72 5.08 4.54
N ASP A 134 6.40 3.80 4.58
CA ASP A 134 5.32 3.21 3.79
C ASP A 134 3.95 3.74 4.25
N LEU A 135 3.69 3.77 5.57
CA LEU A 135 2.44 4.30 6.12
C LEU A 135 2.23 5.78 5.77
N ILE A 136 3.29 6.56 5.88
CA ILE A 136 3.29 7.98 5.52
C ILE A 136 3.04 8.15 4.01
N GLY A 137 3.69 7.33 3.17
CA GLY A 137 3.48 7.35 1.72
C GLY A 137 2.02 7.08 1.35
N LEU A 138 1.43 6.06 1.97
CA LEU A 138 0.06 5.66 1.73
C LEU A 138 -0.91 6.76 2.16
N TYR A 139 -0.72 7.29 3.38
CA TYR A 139 -1.50 8.41 3.90
C TYR A 139 -1.50 9.59 2.91
N PHE A 140 -0.33 10.01 2.42
CA PHE A 140 -0.25 11.12 1.47
C PHE A 140 -0.94 10.87 0.16
N SER A 141 -0.71 9.71 -0.45
CA SER A 141 -1.37 9.36 -1.72
C SER A 141 -2.89 9.29 -1.59
N SER A 142 -3.42 9.15 -0.36
CA SER A 142 -4.86 9.08 -0.09
C SER A 142 -5.50 10.39 0.43
N MET A 143 -4.75 11.49 0.57
CA MET A 143 -5.27 12.70 1.22
C MET A 143 -6.41 13.39 0.46
N ASN A 144 -6.44 13.26 -0.87
CA ASN A 144 -7.38 13.99 -1.72
C ASN A 144 -8.62 13.17 -2.14
N ILE A 145 -8.72 11.91 -1.71
CA ILE A 145 -9.85 11.01 -2.06
C ILE A 145 -11.02 11.09 -1.05
N GLY A 146 -11.14 12.18 -0.31
CA GLY A 146 -12.28 12.39 0.62
C GLY A 146 -12.29 11.49 1.87
N LEU A 147 -11.13 11.05 2.38
CA LEU A 147 -11.07 10.34 3.66
C LEU A 147 -11.27 11.29 4.84
N THR A 148 -12.13 10.90 5.78
CA THR A 148 -12.35 11.64 7.03
C THR A 148 -11.34 11.22 8.10
N GLN A 149 -11.20 12.02 9.16
CA GLN A 149 -10.36 11.63 10.30
C GLN A 149 -10.78 10.28 10.92
N ARG A 150 -12.08 9.96 10.90
CA ARG A 150 -12.60 8.68 11.40
C ARG A 150 -12.15 7.51 10.52
N ASP A 151 -12.09 7.71 9.21
CA ASP A 151 -11.59 6.72 8.25
C ASP A 151 -10.11 6.41 8.50
N ILE A 152 -9.30 7.45 8.75
CA ILE A 152 -7.90 7.30 9.14
C ILE A 152 -7.77 6.53 10.47
N PHE A 153 -8.59 6.83 11.47
CA PHE A 153 -8.59 6.08 12.73
C PHE A 153 -9.02 4.62 12.57
N ARG A 154 -9.94 4.31 11.64
CA ARG A 154 -10.28 2.93 11.28
C ARG A 154 -9.07 2.21 10.68
N PHE A 155 -8.39 2.84 9.72
CA PHE A 155 -7.15 2.31 9.16
C PHE A 155 -6.12 2.01 10.27
N MET A 156 -5.87 2.96 11.17
CA MET A 156 -4.90 2.80 12.25
C MET A 156 -5.26 1.63 13.16
N ARG A 157 -6.53 1.52 13.59
CA ARG A 157 -6.97 0.41 14.45
C ARG A 157 -6.75 -0.95 13.81
N GLU A 158 -7.08 -1.09 12.53
CA GLU A 158 -6.88 -2.34 11.79
C GLU A 158 -5.38 -2.64 11.59
N TYR A 159 -4.63 -1.63 11.14
CA TYR A 159 -3.20 -1.77 10.86
C TYR A 159 -2.38 -2.10 12.11
N PHE A 160 -2.55 -1.34 13.19
CA PHE A 160 -1.81 -1.57 14.44
C PHE A 160 -2.42 -2.70 15.27
N SER A 161 -3.69 -3.05 15.03
CA SER A 161 -4.43 -4.04 15.82
C SER A 161 -4.40 -3.76 17.33
N LEU A 162 -4.59 -2.49 17.68
CA LEU A 162 -4.58 -1.97 19.05
C LEU A 162 -5.75 -1.00 19.27
N PRO A 163 -6.14 -0.74 20.53
CA PRO A 163 -7.08 0.33 20.85
C PRO A 163 -6.53 1.70 20.40
N LEU A 164 -7.40 2.56 19.85
CA LEU A 164 -6.99 3.86 19.30
C LEU A 164 -6.21 4.72 20.31
N ARG A 165 -6.62 4.72 21.58
CA ARG A 165 -5.92 5.46 22.65
C ARG A 165 -4.45 5.04 22.78
N GLU A 166 -4.17 3.74 22.73
CA GLU A 166 -2.79 3.25 22.79
C GLU A 166 -2.00 3.60 21.55
N ILE A 167 -2.62 3.53 20.37
CA ILE A 167 -1.97 3.91 19.11
C ILE A 167 -1.56 5.38 19.16
N LEU A 168 -2.47 6.27 19.54
CA LEU A 168 -2.20 7.71 19.62
C LEU A 168 -1.05 8.04 20.58
N GLN A 169 -0.90 7.26 21.66
CA GLN A 169 0.20 7.41 22.61
C GLN A 169 1.53 6.86 22.05
N LYS A 170 1.53 5.60 21.61
CA LYS A 170 2.72 4.86 21.18
C LYS A 170 3.28 5.37 19.85
N GLU A 171 2.41 5.78 18.93
CA GLU A 171 2.74 6.17 17.55
C GLU A 171 2.66 7.68 17.34
N SER A 172 2.73 8.47 18.41
CA SER A 172 2.74 9.94 18.37
C SER A 172 3.81 10.51 17.44
N GLY A 173 5.00 9.90 17.39
CA GLY A 173 6.08 10.29 16.48
C GLY A 173 5.73 10.08 15.01
N LEU A 174 5.09 8.96 14.66
CA LEU A 174 4.61 8.68 13.30
C LEU A 174 3.53 9.70 12.89
N ILE A 175 2.56 9.94 13.77
CA ILE A 175 1.45 10.88 13.52
C ILE A 175 2.01 12.28 13.27
N HIS A 176 2.91 12.75 14.13
CA HIS A 176 3.56 14.04 13.95
C HIS A 176 4.33 14.14 12.63
N GLN A 177 5.07 13.09 12.25
CA GLN A 177 5.78 13.08 10.97
C GLN A 177 4.84 13.10 9.75
N ALA A 178 3.69 12.42 9.85
CA ALA A 178 2.65 12.46 8.83
C ALA A 178 2.08 13.88 8.70
N ASP A 179 1.73 14.53 9.82
CA ASP A 179 1.18 15.89 9.84
C ASP A 179 2.16 16.92 9.26
N VAL A 180 3.43 16.87 9.67
CA VAL A 180 4.47 17.81 9.18
C VAL A 180 4.66 17.69 7.67
N LYS A 181 4.68 16.47 7.13
CA LYS A 181 4.82 16.28 5.69
C LYS A 181 3.53 16.62 4.93
N ALA A 182 2.35 16.39 5.52
CA ALA A 182 1.06 16.84 4.96
C ALA A 182 1.05 18.35 4.76
N ALA A 183 1.45 19.10 5.79
CA ALA A 183 1.52 20.56 5.77
C ALA A 183 2.45 21.08 4.67
N ARG A 184 3.66 20.51 4.55
CA ARG A 184 4.63 20.91 3.51
C ARG A 184 4.13 20.69 2.08
N ILE A 185 3.34 19.66 1.85
CA ILE A 185 2.77 19.39 0.52
C ILE A 185 1.65 20.39 0.23
N LYS A 186 0.75 20.63 1.20
CA LYS A 186 -0.30 21.64 1.08
C LYS A 186 0.29 23.01 0.72
N GLU A 187 1.37 23.42 1.38
CA GLU A 187 2.11 24.65 1.06
C GLU A 187 2.69 24.65 -0.36
N ARG A 188 3.22 23.51 -0.84
CA ARG A 188 3.76 23.39 -2.20
C ARG A 188 2.68 23.44 -3.27
N THR A 189 1.53 22.82 -3.04
CA THR A 189 0.39 22.87 -3.96
C THR A 189 -0.15 24.29 -4.07
N ILE A 190 -0.35 24.97 -2.94
CA ILE A 190 -0.78 26.39 -2.89
C ILE A 190 0.22 27.30 -3.62
N ARG A 191 1.53 27.10 -3.41
CA ARG A 191 2.58 27.90 -4.09
C ARG A 191 2.64 27.68 -5.60
N LYS A 192 2.13 26.56 -6.11
CA LYS A 192 2.18 26.22 -7.54
C LYS A 192 0.93 26.60 -8.32
N ASN A 193 -0.08 27.23 -7.70
CA ASN A 193 -1.35 27.60 -8.34
C ASN A 193 -1.94 26.46 -9.18
N LEU A 194 -1.96 25.25 -8.61
CA LEU A 194 -2.81 24.14 -9.06
C LEU A 194 -3.98 24.03 -8.08
#